data_AF-A0A6N9QBT8-F1
#
_entry.id   AF-A0A6N9QBT8-F1
#
_cell.length_a   1.000
_cell.length_b   1.000
_cell.length_c   1.000
_cell.angle_alpha   90.00
_cell.angle_beta   90.00
_cell.angle_gamma   90.00
#
_symmetry.space_group_name_H-M   'P 1'
#
loop_
_entity.id
_entity.type
_entity.pdbx_description
1 polymer ?
#
loop_
_entity_poly.entity_id
_entity_poly.type
_entity_poly.pdbx_seq_one_letter_code
_entity_poly.pdbx_strand_id
1 'polypeptide(L)'
;MNEETRTAYLIELKGSDLVKAVEQLEATEKFLRQELSTYGLQYRIVANKCKTQEIRSSAYRKYQIRWKGRLQQKSGFIEETI
;
A
#
# COMPACT_ATOMS: atom_id res chain seq x y z
N MET A 1 -16.31 15.77 -19.46
CA MET A 1 -16.81 14.51 -18.87
C MET A 1 -15.91 14.24 -17.68
N ASN A 2 -16.34 14.54 -16.46
CA ASN A 2 -15.57 14.22 -15.27
C ASN A 2 -15.82 12.74 -15.00
N GLU A 3 -14.94 11.87 -15.47
CA GLU A 3 -14.90 10.49 -14.97
C GLU A 3 -14.68 10.58 -13.46
N GLU A 4 -15.70 10.21 -12.67
CA GLU A 4 -15.52 9.96 -11.24
C GLU A 4 -14.45 8.87 -11.11
N THR A 5 -13.22 9.28 -10.83
CA THR A 5 -12.11 8.36 -10.62
C THR A 5 -12.33 7.63 -9.30
N ARG A 6 -12.99 6.48 -9.36
CA ARG A 6 -13.19 5.62 -8.20
C ARG A 6 -11.82 5.10 -7.76
N THR A 7 -11.41 5.46 -6.56
CA THR A 7 -10.12 5.05 -5.99
C THR A 7 -10.35 4.00 -4.93
N ALA A 8 -9.63 2.89 -4.99
CA ALA A 8 -9.65 1.86 -3.96
C ALA A 8 -8.33 1.87 -3.20
N TYR A 9 -8.42 1.83 -1.87
CA TYR A 9 -7.29 1.83 -0.97
C TYR A 9 -7.10 0.44 -0.37
N LEU A 10 -5.98 -0.21 -0.70
CA LEU A 10 -5.53 -1.41 -0.01
C LEU A 10 -4.64 -0.97 1.16
N ILE A 11 -5.13 -1.17 2.38
CA ILE A 11 -4.47 -0.71 3.61
C ILE A 11 -4.07 -1.94 4.44
N GLU A 12 -2.80 -2.02 4.77
CA GLU A 12 -2.26 -3.08 5.63
C GLU A 12 -1.75 -2.47 6.93
N LEU A 13 -2.22 -3.01 8.06
CA LEU A 13 -1.85 -2.58 9.41
C LEU A 13 -0.82 -3.56 9.97
N LYS A 14 0.43 -3.11 10.16
CA LYS A 14 1.51 -3.94 10.70
C LYS A 14 2.21 -3.31 11.89
N GLY A 15 2.94 -4.15 12.63
CA GLY A 15 3.95 -3.67 13.57
C GLY A 15 5.13 -3.09 12.80
N SER A 16 6.18 -3.89 12.61
CA SER A 16 7.43 -3.45 11.97
C SER A 16 7.68 -3.99 10.56
N ASP A 17 7.04 -5.11 10.19
CA ASP A 17 7.39 -5.89 8.99
C ASP A 17 6.78 -5.29 7.70
N LEU A 18 7.59 -4.48 7.02
CA LEU A 18 7.19 -3.79 5.78
C LEU A 18 7.18 -4.72 4.57
N VAL A 19 8.05 -5.74 4.54
CA VAL A 19 8.16 -6.65 3.39
C VAL A 19 6.93 -7.55 3.33
N LYS A 20 6.52 -8.11 4.47
CA LYS A 20 5.30 -8.90 4.54
C LYS A 20 4.06 -8.06 4.22
N ALA A 21 4.04 -6.78 4.62
CA ALA A 21 2.93 -5.89 4.31
C ALA A 21 2.75 -5.70 2.80
N VAL A 22 3.82 -5.38 2.06
CA VAL A 22 3.74 -5.23 0.59
C VAL A 22 3.40 -6.54 -0.12
N GLU A 23 3.87 -7.69 0.38
CA GLU A 23 3.50 -8.99 -0.17
C GLU A 23 2.00 -9.28 -0.02
N GLN A 24 1.42 -8.94 1.14
CA GLN A 24 -0.02 -9.09 1.37
C GLN A 24 -0.86 -8.14 0.51
N LEU A 25 -0.40 -6.90 0.33
CA LEU A 25 -1.05 -5.94 -0.57
C LEU A 25 -1.03 -6.44 -2.02
N GLU A 26 0.09 -6.97 -2.50
CA GLU A 26 0.20 -7.56 -3.84
C GLU A 26 -0.69 -8.80 -4.00
N ALA A 27 -0.73 -9.68 -2.99
CA ALA A 27 -1.59 -10.86 -3.01
C ALA A 27 -3.07 -10.47 -3.06
N THR A 28 -3.47 -9.45 -2.31
CA THR A 28 -4.85 -8.93 -2.27
C THR A 28 -5.24 -8.31 -3.61
N GLU A 29 -4.37 -7.49 -4.20
CA GLU A 29 -4.59 -6.95 -5.55
C GLU A 29 -4.80 -8.07 -6.59
N LYS A 30 -3.96 -9.12 -6.54
CA LYS A 30 -4.08 -10.25 -7.47
C LYS A 30 -5.39 -11.01 -7.26
N PHE A 31 -5.78 -11.21 -6.01
CA PHE A 31 -7.01 -11.92 -5.66
C PHE A 31 -8.26 -11.16 -6.10
N LEU A 32 -8.29 -9.83 -5.90
CA LEU A 32 -9.43 -8.95 -6.20
C LEU A 32 -9.32 -8.24 -7.55
N ARG A 33 -8.49 -8.77 -8.46
CA ARG A 33 -8.13 -8.06 -9.70
C ARG A 33 -9.35 -7.74 -10.56
N GLN A 34 -10.36 -8.62 -10.60
CA GLN A 34 -11.54 -8.42 -11.43
C GLN A 34 -12.43 -7.33 -10.82
N GLU A 35 -12.64 -7.40 -9.52
CA GLU A 35 -13.48 -6.51 -8.72
C GLU A 35 -12.92 -5.08 -8.65
N LEU A 36 -11.58 -4.97 -8.61
CA LEU A 36 -10.89 -3.69 -8.51
C LEU A 36 -10.47 -3.12 -9.88
N SER A 37 -10.79 -3.80 -10.99
CA SER A 37 -10.34 -3.42 -12.33
C SER A 37 -10.79 -2.02 -12.77
N THR A 38 -11.94 -1.55 -12.25
CA THR A 38 -12.49 -0.21 -12.54
C THR A 38 -11.96 0.87 -11.60
N TYR A 39 -11.13 0.53 -10.62
CA TYR A 39 -10.64 1.45 -9.60
C TYR A 39 -9.17 1.82 -9.81
N GLY A 40 -8.83 3.07 -9.54
CA GLY A 40 -7.45 3.47 -9.31
C GLY A 40 -6.96 2.89 -7.99
N LEU A 41 -5.97 1.99 -8.03
CA LEU A 41 -5.43 1.37 -6.81
C LEU A 41 -4.39 2.26 -6.11
N GLN A 42 -4.59 2.46 -4.82
CA GLN A 42 -3.65 3.09 -3.89
C GLN A 42 -3.33 2.11 -2.76
N TYR A 43 -2.09 2.10 -2.31
CA TYR A 43 -1.58 1.17 -1.30
C TYR A 43 -1.09 1.96 -0.09
N ARG A 44 -1.48 1.53 1.10
CA ARG A 44 -1.01 2.15 2.33
C ARG A 44 -0.54 1.09 3.32
N ILE A 45 0.58 1.38 3.96
CA ILE A 45 1.08 0.59 5.08
C ILE A 45 1.09 1.49 6.29
N VAL A 46 0.30 1.14 7.29
CA VAL A 46 0.34 1.79 8.61
C VAL A 46 1.14 0.90 9.52
N ALA A 47 2.29 1.37 9.95
CA ALA A 47 3.22 0.56 10.71
C ALA A 47 3.89 1.31 11.86
N ASN A 48 4.00 0.65 13.01
CA ASN A 48 4.61 1.19 14.22
C ASN A 48 5.95 0.52 14.49
N LYS A 49 7.00 1.33 14.71
CA LYS A 49 8.36 0.87 14.99
C LYS A 49 9.02 0.11 13.81
N CYS A 50 8.79 0.54 12.56
CA CYS A 50 9.53 0.02 11.40
C CYS A 50 11.03 0.18 11.60
N LYS A 51 11.80 -0.88 11.35
CA LYS A 51 13.26 -0.81 11.39
C LYS A 51 13.76 -0.08 10.13
N THR A 52 14.68 0.88 10.29
CA THR A 52 15.30 1.62 9.19
C THR A 52 15.92 0.69 8.12
N GLN A 53 16.40 -0.49 8.52
CA GLN A 53 16.93 -1.50 7.61
C GLN A 53 15.86 -2.09 6.69
N GLU A 54 14.63 -2.30 7.17
CA GLU A 54 13.55 -2.86 6.36
C GLU A 54 13.08 -1.85 5.30
N ILE A 55 13.03 -0.56 5.66
CA ILE A 55 12.73 0.54 4.74
C ILE A 55 13.76 0.62 3.61
N ARG A 56 15.04 0.35 3.91
CA ARG A 56 16.13 0.39 2.92
C ARG A 56 16.36 -0.95 2.20
N SER A 57 15.59 -1.98 2.53
CA SER A 57 15.74 -3.29 1.92
C SER A 57 15.43 -3.23 0.42
N SER A 58 16.19 -3.97 -0.38
CA SER A 58 15.91 -4.13 -1.82
C SER A 58 14.52 -4.74 -2.06
N ALA A 59 14.10 -5.64 -1.17
CA ALA A 59 12.80 -6.28 -1.19
C ALA A 59 11.64 -5.29 -1.09
N TYR A 60 11.71 -4.31 -0.18
CA TYR A 60 10.70 -3.25 -0.08
C TYR A 60 10.85 -2.22 -1.21
N ARG A 61 12.09 -1.86 -1.57
CA ARG A 61 12.39 -0.85 -2.60
C ARG A 61 11.82 -1.20 -3.97
N LYS A 62 11.76 -2.49 -4.33
CA LYS A 62 11.13 -2.94 -5.60
C LYS A 62 9.66 -2.52 -5.67
N TYR A 63 8.93 -2.55 -4.56
CA TYR A 63 7.52 -2.14 -4.49
C TYR A 63 7.37 -0.62 -4.52
N GLN A 64 8.27 0.12 -3.88
CA GLN A 64 8.31 1.58 -4.01
C GLN A 64 8.51 2.02 -5.47
N ILE A 65 9.36 1.31 -6.22
CA ILE A 65 9.57 1.58 -7.66
C ILE A 65 8.35 1.16 -8.49
N ARG A 66 7.79 -0.03 -8.21
CA ARG A 66 6.63 -0.58 -8.95
C ARG A 66 5.37 0.27 -8.77
N TRP A 67 5.08 0.65 -7.53
CA TRP A 67 3.85 1.37 -7.18
C TRP A 67 4.05 2.89 -7.14
N LYS A 68 5.28 3.39 -7.14
CA LYS A 68 5.63 4.82 -7.20
C LYS A 68 4.82 5.62 -6.17
N GLY A 69 4.20 6.73 -6.60
CA GLY A 69 3.36 7.57 -5.74
C GLY A 69 2.10 6.89 -5.19
N ARG A 70 1.81 5.65 -5.61
CA ARG A 70 0.65 4.89 -5.11
C ARG A 70 0.91 4.16 -3.80
N LEU A 71 2.17 3.96 -3.41
CA LEU A 71 2.50 3.34 -2.11
C LEU A 71 2.84 4.42 -1.09
N GLN A 72 2.04 4.52 -0.03
CA GLN A 72 2.33 5.38 1.12
C GLN A 72 2.60 4.55 2.37
N GLN A 73 3.64 4.92 3.12
CA GLN A 73 3.91 4.37 4.43
C GLN A 73 3.68 5.46 5.48
N LYS A 74 2.90 5.14 6.52
CA LYS A 74 2.57 6.05 7.62
C LYS A 74 2.93 5.39 8.95
N SER A 75 3.39 6.19 9.88
CA SER A 75 3.69 5.77 11.25
C SER A 75 2.54 6.18 12.18
N GLY A 76 2.16 5.34 13.14
CA GLY A 76 1.16 5.67 14.16
C GLY A 76 -0.26 5.32 13.74
N PHE A 77 -0.84 6.16 12.89
CA PHE A 77 -2.25 6.09 12.49
C PHE A 77 -2.47 6.75 11.13
N ILE A 78 -3.62 6.46 10.53
CA ILE A 78 -4.17 7.19 9.38
C ILE A 78 -5.53 7.73 9.81
N GLU A 79 -5.74 9.02 9.60
CA GLU A 79 -7.03 9.68 9.70
C GLU A 79 -7.33 10.29 8.32
N GLU A 80 -8.50 10.00 7.78
CA GLU A 80 -9.01 10.64 6.57
C GLU A 80 -10.29 11.39 6.92
N THR A 81 -10.34 12.66 6.55
CA THR A 81 -11.57 13.44 6.57
C THR A 81 -12.27 13.17 5.24
N ILE A 82 -13.29 12.30 5.28
CA ILE A 82 -14.14 11.96 4.12
C ILE A 82 -15.27 12.99 4.02
#